data_AF-A0A256IBL7-F1
#
_entry.id   AF-A0A256IBL7-F1
#
_cell.length_a   1.000
_cell.length_b   1.000
_cell.length_c   1.000
_cell.angle_alpha   90.00
_cell.angle_beta   90.00
_cell.angle_gamma   90.00
#
_symmetry.space_group_name_H-M   'P 1'
#
loop_
_entity.id
_entity.type
_entity.pdbx_description
1 polymer ?
#
loop_
_entity_poly.entity_id
_entity_poly.type
_entity_poly.pdbx_seq_one_letter_code
_entity_poly.pdbx_strand_id
1 'polypeptide(L)' 'MAKDPEINRRVDQVEEIIDQLDKDDVSLEEGKELHKEGKALLNEIREQLNEAEGTILEIE' A
#
# COMPACT_ATOMS: atom_id res chain seq x y z
N MET A 1 -0.92 -9.39 -16.65
CA MET A 1 0.30 -8.56 -16.52
C MET A 1 -0.04 -7.41 -15.59
N ALA A 2 0.70 -7.28 -14.49
CA ALA A 2 0.47 -6.26 -13.47
C ALA A 2 0.40 -4.88 -14.14
N LYS A 3 -0.78 -4.24 -14.14
CA LYS A 3 -1.01 -3.01 -14.90
C LYS A 3 -0.23 -1.81 -14.33
N ASP A 4 0.18 -1.88 -13.06
CA ASP A 4 1.02 -0.88 -12.41
C ASP A 4 2.00 -1.52 -11.42
N PRO A 5 3.27 -1.79 -11.82
CA PRO A 5 4.26 -2.39 -10.94
C PRO A 5 4.58 -1.53 -9.71
N GLU A 6 4.39 -0.22 -9.81
CA GLU A 6 4.59 0.70 -8.69
C GLU A 6 3.47 0.61 -7.65
N ILE A 7 2.20 0.52 -8.08
CA ILE A 7 1.08 0.32 -7.17
C ILE A 7 1.23 -1.01 -6.44
N ASN A 8 1.59 -2.09 -7.14
CA ASN A 8 1.80 -3.40 -6.52
C ASN A 8 2.92 -3.36 -5.47
N ARG A 9 4.06 -2.74 -5.80
CA ARG A 9 5.15 -2.59 -4.84
C ARG A 9 4.71 -1.85 -3.57
N ARG A 10 3.92 -0.78 -3.71
CA ARG A 10 3.42 -0.02 -2.57
C ARG A 10 2.42 -0.81 -1.74
N VAL A 11 1.60 -1.66 -2.38
CA VAL A 11 0.72 -2.60 -1.69
C VAL A 11 1.55 -3.61 -0.89
N ASP A 12 2.58 -4.22 -1.49
CA ASP A 12 3.48 -5.16 -0.80
C ASP A 12 4.13 -4.52 0.44
N GLN A 13 4.54 -3.24 0.33
CA GLN A 13 5.10 -2.49 1.47
C GLN A 13 4.07 -2.26 2.59
N VAL A 14 2.80 -1.99 2.24
CA VAL A 14 1.73 -1.86 3.23
C VAL A 14 1.46 -3.20 3.92
N GLU A 15 1.47 -4.31 3.19
CA GLU A 15 1.32 -5.65 3.76
C GLU A 15 2.47 -5.98 4.73
N GLU A 16 3.70 -5.64 4.38
CA GLU A 16 4.85 -5.84 5.26
C GLU A 16 4.74 -5.02 6.56
N ILE A 17 4.20 -3.79 6.50
CA ILE A 17 3.92 -2.97 7.68
C ILE A 17 2.85 -3.62 8.56
N ILE A 18 1.78 -4.15 7.96
CA ILE A 18 0.72 -4.86 8.70
C ILE A 18 1.31 -6.09 9.40
N ASP A 19 2.11 -6.90 8.70
CA ASP A 19 2.78 -8.06 9.26
C ASP A 19 3.72 -7.72 10.43
N GLN A 20 4.37 -6.56 10.40
CA GLN A 20 5.21 -6.08 11.51
C GLN A 20 4.36 -5.67 12.72
N LEU A 21 3.24 -4.98 12.50
CA LEU A 21 2.33 -4.56 13.56
C LEU A 21 1.63 -5.76 14.21
N ASP A 22 1.22 -6.76 13.43
CA ASP A 22 0.53 -7.96 13.92
C ASP A 22 1.43 -8.89 14.74
N LYS A 23 2.75 -8.80 14.56
CA LYS A 23 3.73 -9.55 15.38
C LYS A 23 3.82 -9.06 16.82
N ASP A 24 3.32 -7.85 17.11
CA ASP A 24 3.37 -7.19 18.42
C ASP A 24 4.80 -7.13 19.02
N ASP A 25 5.82 -7.16 18.15
CA ASP A 25 7.26 -7.13 18.49
C ASP A 25 7.88 -5.74 18.25
N VAL A 26 7.05 -4.71 18.25
CA VAL A 26 7.45 -3.31 18.07
C VAL A 26 6.99 -2.49 19.26
N SER A 27 7.77 -1.47 19.64
CA SER A 27 7.33 -0.54 20.67
C SER A 27 6.13 0.29 20.21
N LEU A 28 5.41 0.91 21.15
CA LEU A 28 4.30 1.81 20.81
C LEU A 28 4.75 2.99 19.91
N GLU A 29 5.98 3.47 20.07
CA GLU A 29 6.51 4.57 19.27
C GLU A 29 6.79 4.09 17.83
N GLU A 30 7.46 2.95 17.68
CA GLU A 30 7.70 2.32 16.38
C GLU A 30 6.38 1.96 15.67
N GLY A 31 5.42 1.38 16.41
CA GLY A 31 4.10 1.05 15.87
C GLY A 31 3.33 2.28 15.39
N LYS A 32 3.49 3.44 16.03
CA LYS A 32 2.89 4.70 15.56
C LYS A 32 3.51 5.20 14.27
N GLU A 33 4.83 5.12 14.14
CA GLU A 33 5.52 5.51 12.91
C GLU A 33 5.17 4.55 11.76
N LEU A 34 5.17 3.24 12.00
CA LEU A 34 4.72 2.22 11.03
C LEU A 34 3.28 2.48 10.58
N HIS A 35 2.36 2.71 11.51
CA HIS A 35 0.97 3.02 11.17
C HIS A 35 0.86 4.30 10.34
N LYS A 36 1.62 5.35 10.67
CA LYS A 36 1.65 6.60 9.90
C LYS A 36 2.18 6.38 8.49
N GLU A 37 3.26 5.61 8.35
CA GLU A 37 3.84 5.25 7.05
C GLU A 37 2.84 4.46 6.19
N GLY A 38 2.24 3.40 6.75
CA GLY A 38 1.23 2.61 6.03
C GLY A 38 0.03 3.45 5.58
N LYS A 39 -0.40 4.42 6.41
CA LYS A 39 -1.45 5.37 6.04
C LYS A 39 -1.04 6.30 4.91
N ALA A 40 0.21 6.75 4.86
CA ALA A 40 0.73 7.57 3.77
C ALA A 40 0.75 6.77 2.46
N LEU A 41 1.32 5.56 2.46
CA LEU A 41 1.36 4.67 1.31
C LEU A 41 -0.05 4.39 0.74
N LEU A 42 -1.02 4.10 1.62
CA LEU A 42 -2.41 3.87 1.22
C LEU A 42 -3.06 5.11 0.58
N ASN A 43 -2.71 6.32 1.02
CA ASN A 43 -3.21 7.54 0.41
C ASN A 43 -2.62 7.73 -0.99
N GLU A 44 -1.31 7.52 -1.14
CA GLU A 44 -0.66 7.66 -2.45
C GLU A 44 -1.18 6.62 -3.45
N ILE A 45 -1.41 5.37 -3.03
CA ILE A 45 -2.06 4.34 -3.88
C ILE A 45 -3.44 4.83 -4.35
N ARG A 46 -4.24 5.40 -3.45
CA ARG A 46 -5.57 5.91 -3.79
C ARG A 46 -5.50 7.10 -4.74
N GLU A 47 -4.54 8.01 -4.56
CA GLU A 47 -4.32 9.13 -5.46
C GLU A 47 -3.97 8.64 -6.87
N GLN A 48 -3.03 7.70 -6.99
CA GLN A 48 -2.65 7.10 -8.28
C GLN A 48 -3.83 6.38 -8.95
N LEU A 49 -4.63 5.63 -8.19
CA LEU A 49 -5.81 4.96 -8.73
C LEU A 49 -6.93 5.93 -9.13
N ASN A 50 -7.06 7.06 -8.44
CA ASN A 50 -8.06 8.09 -8.76
C ASN A 50 -7.63 8.98 -9.94
N GLU A 51 -6.33 9.21 -10.13
CA GLU A 51 -5.78 9.95 -11.28
C GLU A 51 -5.79 9.10 -12.57
N ALA A 52 -5.70 7.78 -12.44
CA ALA A 52 -5.83 6.88 -13.57
C ALA A 52 -7.28 6.88 -14.07
N GLU A 53 -7.54 7.52 -15.22
CA GLU A 53 -8.77 7.34 -15.97
C GLU A 53 -8.88 5.84 -16.34
N GLY A 54 -9.66 5.09 -15.55
CA GLY A 54 -9.67 3.64 -15.57
C GLY A 54 -9.91 3.09 -16.97
N THR A 55 -8.89 2.47 -17.57
CA THR A 55 -9.01 1.86 -18.89
C THR A 55 -9.60 0.46 -18.77
N ILE A 56 -10.87 0.30 -19.20
CA ILE A 56 -11.49 -1.01 -19.35
C ILE A 56 -10.78 -1.73 -20.51
N LEU A 57 -10.14 -2.87 -20.22
CA LEU A 57 -9.60 -3.76 -21.24
C LEU A 57 -10.48 -5.01 -21.31
N GLU A 58 -11.02 -5.29 -22.48
CA GLU A 58 -11.67 -6.56 -22.79
C GLU A 58 -10.59 -7.64 -22.92
N ILE A 59 -10.81 -8.79 -22.27
CA ILE A 59 -9.89 -9.93 -22.34
C ILE A 59 -10.60 -10.99 -23.19
N GLU A 60 -10.01 -11.32 -24.35
CA GLU A 60 -10.48 -12.39 -25.27
C GLU A 60 -10.24 -13.80 -24.71
#